data_AF-A0A9P9D3J4-F1
#
_entry.id   AF-A0A9P9D3J4-F1
#
_cell.length_a   1.000
_cell.length_b   1.000
_cell.length_c   1.000
_cell.angle_alpha   90.00
_cell.angle_beta   90.00
_cell.angle_gamma   90.00
#
_symmetry.space_group_name_H-M   'P 1'
#
loop_
_entity.id
_entity.type
_entity.pdbx_description
1 polymer ?
#
loop_
_entity_poly.entity_id
_entity_poly.type
_entity_poly.pdbx_seq_one_letter_code
_entity_poly.pdbx_strand_id
1 'polypeptide(L)'
;MSSTDPSVDSLSASLASQWKPHPTKPGAKDKPGTGKAVQNTGLLTPEGTPEVDDGRIEADKRQQAELQVAEAVKESPESQHPENKEPQSSTKTDDDGTDDEAAKQAEVLREVLSCGQDEHHKILGIKEDYDNATEEMAAVESAVYNRGIEVHPKYSKDENAEKAWNMIRTAGDELGCREGVYQEVLDFGDEDPDAPDDDSGSQMDGVEMESPKPTKIVLGWYEEATPLMDQLQQNPRSFSVKKKLDAINDKIKKKNEEEEQKDTSMWLLDYKAISKYYQDVGPFVDRLKGNPNDQEALDGAKGVEKELNEYLNRNHYPSAWTFKQDLLMQEAVKEKTVEAKQRMKNDLEEKRKRRIEERKREKAAEKGSTGTEQPEKASSAVSTDWRPGLTTKGEEIYAMQPYERTSKVTQQKSMDQCFFLIEKKGKTTGENSMVFEDAETIGPKATDGYLKQLLEGERVDIRTEKYEYSTADKMGFVEIDDIAVKPGYSSRVYPAICIRVKYDNGKYKYPNRTVFRKIWGSARADRMIEDFYNDKGLTIPWEKRAKRPRAGESVKVVESVEETTSARATERPQRGRTTSRSPERRRSSLVSSSASYLSDEGLERLGSIEDRMDKFEKMFENLSKKLDKLRG
;
A
#
# COMPACT_ATOMS: atom_id res chain seq x y z
N MET A 1 4.87 -70.09 -20.45
CA MET A 1 6.27 -69.87 -20.06
C MET A 1 6.38 -68.40 -19.69
N SER A 2 5.93 -68.00 -18.50
CA SER A 2 6.64 -68.02 -17.19
C SER A 2 7.70 -66.92 -17.07
N SER A 3 7.37 -65.85 -16.33
CA SER A 3 8.20 -65.14 -15.33
C SER A 3 7.56 -63.76 -15.09
N THR A 4 6.63 -63.59 -14.14
CA THR A 4 6.75 -63.34 -12.68
C THR A 4 7.16 -61.91 -12.30
N ASP A 5 6.15 -61.13 -11.93
CA ASP A 5 6.22 -59.95 -11.06
C ASP A 5 6.64 -60.32 -9.62
N PRO A 6 7.28 -59.42 -8.87
CA PRO A 6 7.27 -59.47 -7.41
C PRO A 6 6.34 -58.40 -6.81
N SER A 7 5.32 -58.93 -6.15
CA SER A 7 4.55 -58.33 -5.06
C SER A 7 5.45 -57.86 -3.91
N VAL A 8 5.16 -56.68 -3.36
CA VAL A 8 5.69 -56.20 -2.07
C VAL A 8 4.55 -55.68 -1.21
N ASP A 9 3.75 -56.62 -0.70
CA ASP A 9 3.04 -56.51 0.57
C ASP A 9 3.82 -57.34 1.59
N SER A 10 4.26 -56.69 2.68
CA SER A 10 4.63 -57.26 3.99
C SER A 10 5.81 -56.50 4.56
N LEU A 11 5.57 -55.66 5.58
CA LEU A 11 6.42 -55.48 6.77
C LEU A 11 5.73 -54.52 7.74
N SER A 12 4.69 -55.02 8.41
CA SER A 12 4.10 -54.42 9.61
C SER A 12 4.34 -55.35 10.78
N ALA A 13 5.40 -55.12 11.58
CA ALA A 13 5.49 -55.47 12.99
C ALA A 13 6.86 -55.11 13.57
N SER A 14 6.85 -54.66 14.82
CA SER A 14 7.98 -54.59 15.76
C SER A 14 8.75 -53.26 15.82
N LEU A 15 8.22 -52.30 16.60
CA LEU A 15 9.03 -51.55 17.58
C LEU A 15 8.10 -50.85 18.59
N ALA A 16 7.51 -51.64 19.49
CA ALA A 16 6.80 -51.12 20.66
C ALA A 16 7.42 -51.76 21.91
N SER A 17 8.42 -51.09 22.50
CA SER A 17 8.78 -51.24 23.91
C SER A 17 9.86 -50.24 24.31
N GLN A 18 9.70 -49.71 25.52
CA GLN A 18 10.57 -48.80 26.26
C GLN A 18 10.40 -47.31 25.93
N TRP A 19 9.52 -46.67 26.71
CA TRP A 19 9.86 -45.46 27.47
C TRP A 19 8.92 -45.44 28.69
N LYS A 20 9.48 -45.50 29.90
CA LYS A 20 8.75 -45.43 31.17
C LYS A 20 8.93 -44.02 31.76
N PRO A 21 7.87 -43.24 32.04
CA PRO A 21 8.02 -42.02 32.81
C PRO A 21 8.19 -42.34 34.31
N HIS A 22 9.15 -41.66 34.94
CA HIS A 22 9.37 -41.68 36.38
C HIS A 22 8.21 -41.00 37.14
N PRO A 23 7.76 -41.54 38.29
CA PRO A 23 6.83 -40.85 39.17
C PRO A 23 7.58 -39.95 40.17
N THR A 24 7.31 -38.65 40.17
CA THR A 24 7.71 -37.74 41.24
C THR A 24 6.77 -37.87 42.44
N LYS A 25 7.35 -38.14 43.61
CA LYS A 25 6.67 -38.29 44.90
C LYS A 25 6.15 -36.94 45.44
N PRO A 26 5.08 -36.97 46.27
CA PRO A 26 4.58 -35.82 47.00
C PRO A 26 5.14 -35.76 48.43
N GLY A 27 5.26 -34.53 48.96
CA GLY A 27 5.07 -34.25 50.39
C GLY A 27 6.26 -33.61 51.13
N ALA A 28 6.04 -32.40 51.63
CA ALA A 28 6.37 -32.03 53.00
C ALA A 28 5.57 -30.78 53.40
N LYS A 29 4.77 -30.94 54.47
CA LYS A 29 4.17 -29.86 55.25
C LYS A 29 5.25 -29.31 56.19
N ASP A 30 5.30 -28.00 56.40
CA ASP A 30 5.73 -27.44 57.68
C ASP A 30 5.09 -26.07 57.97
N LYS A 31 4.99 -25.81 59.28
CA LYS A 31 4.10 -24.90 60.02
C LYS A 31 4.59 -23.43 60.09
N PRO A 32 3.75 -22.51 60.64
CA PRO A 32 3.98 -21.07 60.59
C PRO A 32 4.92 -20.59 61.71
N GLY A 33 5.82 -19.66 61.37
CA GLY A 33 6.72 -18.98 62.31
C GLY A 33 6.54 -17.46 62.24
N THR A 34 5.99 -16.91 63.32
CA THR A 34 5.98 -15.48 63.69
C THR A 34 7.40 -14.94 63.91
N GLY A 35 7.72 -13.75 63.37
CA GLY A 35 9.00 -13.08 63.64
C GLY A 35 9.11 -11.65 63.11
N LYS A 36 8.75 -10.69 63.96
CA LYS A 36 9.19 -9.28 64.14
C LYS A 36 9.86 -8.48 63.00
N ALA A 37 9.32 -7.26 62.86
CA ALA A 37 9.91 -6.09 62.22
C ALA A 37 11.25 -5.66 62.86
N VAL A 38 12.21 -5.27 62.00
CA VAL A 38 13.38 -4.44 62.33
C VAL A 38 13.62 -3.47 61.16
N GLN A 39 13.95 -2.24 61.53
CA GLN A 39 14.13 -1.05 60.70
C GLN A 39 15.47 -1.01 59.96
N ASN A 40 15.50 -0.22 58.88
CA ASN A 40 16.59 0.60 58.33
C ASN A 40 18.05 0.11 58.46
N THR A 41 18.70 -0.08 57.31
CA THR A 41 20.01 0.55 56.97
C THR A 41 20.25 0.48 55.46
N GLY A 42 20.91 1.51 54.93
CA GLY A 42 20.96 1.85 53.50
C GLY A 42 21.75 0.91 52.59
N LEU A 43 21.38 0.96 51.31
CA LEU A 43 22.08 0.34 50.19
C LEU A 43 23.43 1.04 49.96
N LEU A 44 24.52 0.27 50.08
CA LEU A 44 25.84 0.63 49.60
C LEU A 44 25.85 0.57 48.07
N THR A 45 26.14 1.69 47.44
CA THR A 45 26.54 1.77 46.03
C THR A 45 27.87 1.03 45.83
N PRO A 46 28.00 0.14 44.83
CA PRO A 46 29.30 -0.46 44.52
C PRO A 46 30.24 0.59 43.93
N GLU A 47 31.46 0.65 44.47
CA GLU A 47 32.56 1.48 43.98
C GLU A 47 32.91 1.14 42.52
N GLY A 48 33.17 2.18 41.73
CA GLY A 48 33.60 2.05 40.33
C GLY A 48 34.97 1.38 40.24
N THR A 49 35.03 0.31 39.45
CA THR A 49 36.25 -0.44 39.17
C THR A 49 37.13 0.38 38.19
N PRO A 50 38.37 0.79 38.55
CA PRO A 50 39.16 1.74 37.75
C PRO A 50 39.74 1.22 36.43
N GLU A 51 39.64 -0.08 36.13
CA GLU A 51 40.41 -0.69 35.03
C GLU A 51 39.80 -0.54 33.63
N VAL A 52 38.58 -0.01 33.49
CA VAL A 52 37.89 0.07 32.19
C VAL A 52 38.26 1.35 31.40
N ASP A 53 38.67 2.41 32.09
CA ASP A 53 38.99 3.69 31.44
C ASP A 53 40.37 3.71 30.78
N ASP A 54 41.34 2.94 31.30
CA ASP A 54 42.68 2.85 30.70
C ASP A 54 42.65 2.21 29.30
N GLY A 55 41.76 1.24 29.07
CA GLY A 55 41.57 0.62 27.76
C GLY A 55 40.95 1.57 26.72
N ARG A 56 40.08 2.51 27.14
CA ARG A 56 39.52 3.53 26.23
C ARG A 56 40.58 4.56 25.84
N ILE A 57 41.42 4.97 26.79
CA ILE A 57 42.49 5.94 26.53
C ILE A 57 43.54 5.35 25.57
N GLU A 58 43.86 4.07 25.68
CA GLU A 58 44.82 3.42 24.78
C GLU A 58 44.26 3.19 23.37
N ALA A 59 42.97 2.87 23.24
CA ALA A 59 42.30 2.71 21.95
C ALA A 59 42.22 4.05 21.16
N ASP A 60 41.83 5.14 21.83
CA ASP A 60 41.76 6.47 21.20
C ASP A 60 43.14 6.98 20.75
N LYS A 61 44.17 6.70 21.56
CA LYS A 61 45.56 7.07 21.22
C LYS A 61 46.06 6.31 19.98
N ARG A 62 45.57 5.09 19.77
CA ARG A 62 45.90 4.27 18.58
C ARG A 62 45.22 4.80 17.33
N GLN A 63 43.96 5.21 17.42
CA GLN A 63 43.25 5.85 16.30
C GLN A 63 43.88 7.18 15.89
N GLN A 64 44.29 8.02 16.85
CA GLN A 64 44.97 9.28 16.53
C GLN A 64 46.34 9.07 15.86
N ALA A 65 47.08 8.05 16.26
CA ALA A 65 48.36 7.72 15.62
C ALA A 65 48.17 7.24 14.17
N GLU A 66 47.12 6.48 13.88
CA GLU A 66 46.82 5.97 12.54
C GLU A 66 46.39 7.09 11.59
N LEU A 67 45.61 8.07 12.07
CA LEU A 67 45.26 9.26 11.30
C LEU A 67 46.47 10.13 10.96
N GLN A 68 47.42 10.30 11.88
CA GLN A 68 48.65 11.05 11.62
C GLN A 68 49.57 10.35 10.62
N VAL A 69 49.59 9.01 10.60
CA VAL A 69 50.34 8.25 9.59
C VAL A 69 49.68 8.37 8.21
N ALA A 70 48.34 8.34 8.14
CA ALA A 70 47.62 8.54 6.89
C ALA A 70 47.80 9.96 6.32
N GLU A 71 47.91 10.97 7.18
CA GLU A 71 48.16 12.36 6.79
C GLU A 71 49.61 12.56 6.31
N ALA A 72 50.59 11.93 6.97
CA ALA A 72 52.00 11.98 6.57
C ALA A 72 52.30 11.29 5.22
N VAL A 73 51.45 10.37 4.76
CA VAL A 73 51.60 9.71 3.44
C VAL A 73 51.08 10.60 2.29
N LYS A 74 50.26 11.62 2.58
CA LYS A 74 49.81 12.59 1.56
C LYS A 74 50.82 13.70 1.26
N GLU A 75 51.84 13.87 2.09
CA GLU A 75 52.88 14.88 1.89
C GLU A 75 54.25 14.23 1.64
N SER A 76 54.50 13.77 0.41
CA SER A 76 55.87 13.53 -0.05
C SER A 76 56.11 14.16 -1.43
N PRO A 77 57.19 14.94 -1.61
CA PRO A 77 57.41 15.74 -2.81
C PRO A 77 58.12 14.94 -3.92
N GLU A 78 57.57 15.06 -5.13
CA GLU A 78 58.08 14.47 -6.36
C GLU A 78 59.17 15.35 -7.01
N SER A 79 60.16 14.67 -7.59
CA SER A 79 61.42 15.24 -8.09
C SER A 79 61.34 15.66 -9.57
N GLN A 80 61.52 16.96 -9.81
CA GLN A 80 62.22 17.68 -10.89
C GLN A 80 62.33 17.14 -12.36
N HIS A 81 61.80 17.99 -13.28
CA HIS A 81 62.34 18.54 -14.57
C HIS A 81 62.16 17.80 -15.94
N PRO A 82 62.16 18.50 -17.12
CA PRO A 82 62.06 19.96 -17.39
C PRO A 82 61.14 20.44 -18.56
N GLU A 83 60.73 21.72 -18.42
CA GLU A 83 60.62 22.82 -19.42
C GLU A 83 59.79 22.68 -20.73
N ASN A 84 58.66 23.41 -20.81
CA ASN A 84 58.52 24.49 -21.79
C ASN A 84 57.37 25.49 -21.49
N LYS A 85 57.76 26.77 -21.37
CA LYS A 85 57.09 28.06 -21.60
C LYS A 85 55.57 28.26 -21.35
N GLU A 86 55.34 29.04 -20.31
CA GLU A 86 54.22 29.97 -20.03
C GLU A 86 54.02 31.07 -21.12
N PRO A 87 52.87 31.81 -21.19
CA PRO A 87 52.34 32.60 -20.06
C PRO A 87 50.82 32.56 -19.79
N GLN A 88 50.53 32.40 -18.49
CA GLN A 88 49.65 33.20 -17.61
C GLN A 88 48.24 33.61 -18.05
N SER A 89 47.24 33.14 -17.29
CA SER A 89 46.25 34.01 -16.63
C SER A 89 45.55 33.28 -15.48
N SER A 90 45.70 33.83 -14.29
CA SER A 90 45.09 33.43 -13.02
C SER A 90 43.58 33.74 -12.94
N THR A 91 42.77 32.87 -12.33
CA THR A 91 42.03 33.16 -11.07
C THR A 91 41.23 31.95 -10.60
N LYS A 92 41.23 31.74 -9.27
CA LYS A 92 40.39 30.79 -8.54
C LYS A 92 38.94 31.28 -8.51
N THR A 93 37.98 30.39 -8.71
CA THR A 93 36.72 30.29 -7.94
C THR A 93 36.15 28.89 -8.08
N ASP A 94 35.81 28.30 -6.94
CA ASP A 94 35.16 27.01 -6.78
C ASP A 94 33.74 27.05 -7.37
N ASP A 95 33.46 26.18 -8.36
CA ASP A 95 32.16 25.68 -8.89
C ASP A 95 32.26 25.43 -10.42
N ASP A 96 33.14 24.51 -10.84
CA ASP A 96 33.57 24.30 -12.25
C ASP A 96 33.12 22.94 -12.82
N GLY A 97 31.98 22.40 -12.37
CA GLY A 97 31.45 21.13 -12.88
C GLY A 97 30.62 21.25 -14.17
N THR A 98 30.22 22.47 -14.55
CA THR A 98 29.28 22.71 -15.67
C THR A 98 29.93 22.86 -17.03
N ASP A 99 31.20 23.27 -17.10
CA ASP A 99 31.84 23.56 -18.38
C ASP A 99 32.25 22.28 -19.13
N ASP A 100 32.63 21.23 -18.39
CA ASP A 100 32.94 19.91 -18.96
C ASP A 100 31.72 19.24 -19.60
N GLU A 101 30.53 19.41 -19.01
CA GLU A 101 29.32 18.76 -19.51
C GLU A 101 28.80 19.42 -20.79
N ALA A 102 28.85 20.76 -20.83
CA ALA A 102 28.51 21.50 -22.05
C ALA A 102 29.47 21.18 -23.21
N ALA A 103 30.75 20.94 -22.91
CA ALA A 103 31.74 20.54 -23.90
C ALA A 103 31.43 19.14 -24.49
N LYS A 104 31.06 18.17 -23.64
CA LYS A 104 30.65 16.82 -24.07
C LYS A 104 29.40 16.85 -24.94
N GLN A 105 28.37 17.59 -24.52
CA GLN A 105 27.14 17.75 -25.31
C GLN A 105 27.44 18.34 -26.70
N ALA A 106 28.31 19.35 -26.77
CA ALA A 106 28.72 19.97 -28.02
C ALA A 106 29.56 19.04 -28.92
N GLU A 107 30.32 18.11 -28.33
CA GLU A 107 31.08 17.10 -29.07
C GLU A 107 30.15 16.05 -29.69
N VAL A 108 29.26 15.47 -28.89
CA VAL A 108 28.32 14.43 -29.33
C VAL A 108 27.38 14.98 -30.40
N LEU A 109 26.87 16.19 -30.20
CA LEU A 109 26.00 16.86 -31.18
C LEU A 109 26.72 17.08 -32.52
N ARG A 110 28.01 17.46 -32.49
CA ARG A 110 28.82 17.61 -33.71
C ARG A 110 29.08 16.27 -34.39
N GLU A 111 29.35 15.23 -33.62
CA GLU A 111 29.57 13.88 -34.12
C GLU A 111 28.32 13.35 -34.83
N VAL A 112 27.15 13.39 -34.18
CA VAL A 112 25.86 12.93 -34.73
C VAL A 112 25.51 13.68 -36.01
N LEU A 113 25.66 15.01 -36.02
CA LEU A 113 25.33 15.83 -37.20
C LEU A 113 26.32 15.67 -38.36
N SER A 114 27.53 15.14 -38.10
CA SER A 114 28.51 14.85 -39.14
C SER A 114 28.30 13.50 -39.84
N CYS A 115 27.44 12.64 -39.28
CA CYS A 115 27.12 11.32 -39.82
C CYS A 115 26.13 11.41 -41.00
N GLY A 116 26.22 10.44 -41.92
CA GLY A 116 25.21 10.25 -42.97
C GLY A 116 23.90 9.74 -42.38
N GLN A 117 22.77 10.02 -43.05
CA GLN A 117 21.43 9.59 -42.56
C GLN A 117 21.28 8.07 -42.45
N ASP A 118 22.02 7.32 -43.26
CA ASP A 118 21.97 5.86 -43.32
C ASP A 118 23.06 5.20 -42.42
N GLU A 119 23.89 5.98 -41.72
CA GLU A 119 24.98 5.47 -40.87
C GLU A 119 24.49 5.19 -39.43
N HIS A 120 23.45 4.36 -39.25
CA HIS A 120 22.75 4.19 -37.98
C HIS A 120 23.65 3.79 -36.79
N HIS A 121 24.57 2.82 -36.95
CA HIS A 121 25.51 2.43 -35.89
C HIS A 121 26.45 3.57 -35.49
N LYS A 122 26.88 4.39 -36.44
CA LYS A 122 27.78 5.53 -36.20
C LYS A 122 27.06 6.71 -35.56
N ILE A 123 25.80 6.96 -35.94
CA ILE A 123 24.92 7.93 -35.26
C ILE A 123 24.79 7.58 -33.78
N LEU A 124 24.65 6.29 -33.45
CA LEU A 124 24.57 5.80 -32.07
C LEU A 124 25.95 5.62 -31.40
N GLY A 125 27.06 5.68 -32.13
CA GLY A 125 28.39 5.44 -31.59
C GLY A 125 28.65 4.00 -31.15
N ILE A 126 27.96 3.03 -31.75
CA ILE A 126 28.10 1.60 -31.47
C ILE A 126 28.90 0.90 -32.58
N LYS A 127 29.35 -0.34 -32.34
CA LYS A 127 30.10 -1.12 -33.33
C LYS A 127 29.17 -1.61 -34.43
N GLU A 128 29.66 -1.72 -35.67
CA GLU A 128 28.86 -2.25 -36.79
C GLU A 128 28.64 -3.76 -36.68
N ASP A 129 29.62 -4.48 -36.12
CA ASP A 129 29.61 -5.93 -36.03
C ASP A 129 29.46 -6.38 -34.57
N TYR A 130 28.34 -7.05 -34.28
CA TYR A 130 28.09 -7.74 -33.02
C TYR A 130 27.99 -9.25 -33.26
N ASP A 131 28.56 -10.05 -32.37
CA ASP A 131 28.50 -11.51 -32.45
C ASP A 131 27.08 -12.04 -32.19
N ASN A 132 26.24 -11.26 -31.51
CA ASN A 132 24.89 -11.63 -31.10
C ASN A 132 23.92 -10.44 -31.21
N ALA A 133 22.77 -10.68 -31.85
CA ALA A 133 21.68 -9.70 -31.98
C ALA A 133 21.14 -9.20 -30.63
N THR A 134 21.21 -10.01 -29.56
CA THR A 134 20.81 -9.56 -28.22
C THR A 134 21.78 -8.53 -27.64
N GLU A 135 23.08 -8.68 -27.89
CA GLU A 135 24.10 -7.74 -27.44
C GLU A 135 24.00 -6.42 -28.22
N GLU A 136 23.76 -6.52 -29.54
CA GLU A 136 23.49 -5.36 -30.39
C GLU A 136 22.27 -4.58 -29.88
N MET A 137 21.14 -5.26 -29.61
CA MET A 137 19.93 -4.60 -29.13
C MET A 137 20.15 -3.88 -27.78
N ALA A 138 20.89 -4.49 -26.85
CA ALA A 138 21.22 -3.86 -25.57
C ALA A 138 22.14 -2.63 -25.76
N ALA A 139 23.11 -2.72 -26.68
CA ALA A 139 23.98 -1.60 -27.02
C ALA A 139 23.20 -0.46 -27.69
N VAL A 140 22.24 -0.78 -28.57
CA VAL A 140 21.34 0.18 -29.22
C VAL A 140 20.49 0.91 -28.17
N GLU A 141 19.80 0.19 -27.27
CA GLU A 141 18.99 0.84 -26.23
C GLU A 141 19.83 1.74 -25.32
N SER A 142 21.01 1.27 -24.89
CA SER A 142 21.92 2.07 -24.06
C SER A 142 22.45 3.30 -24.78
N ALA A 143 22.81 3.18 -26.06
CA ALA A 143 23.31 4.28 -26.86
C ALA A 143 22.24 5.34 -27.15
N VAL A 144 21.01 4.91 -27.47
CA VAL A 144 19.85 5.80 -27.65
C VAL A 144 19.59 6.58 -26.36
N TYR A 145 19.61 5.91 -25.21
CA TYR A 145 19.42 6.56 -23.91
C TYR A 145 20.52 7.59 -23.61
N ASN A 146 21.79 7.15 -23.63
CA ASN A 146 22.92 7.99 -23.24
C ASN A 146 23.11 9.20 -24.18
N ARG A 147 23.19 8.96 -25.50
CA ARG A 147 23.32 10.06 -26.47
C ARG A 147 22.06 10.92 -26.51
N GLY A 148 20.89 10.32 -26.29
CA GLY A 148 19.62 11.02 -26.23
C GLY A 148 19.57 12.07 -25.13
N ILE A 149 20.08 11.75 -23.94
CA ILE A 149 20.22 12.71 -22.82
C ILE A 149 21.19 13.83 -23.17
N GLU A 150 22.33 13.51 -23.80
CA GLU A 150 23.36 14.50 -24.17
C GLU A 150 22.86 15.51 -25.22
N VAL A 151 22.00 15.09 -26.16
CA VAL A 151 21.39 15.97 -27.17
C VAL A 151 19.93 16.33 -26.88
N HIS A 152 19.49 16.18 -25.63
CA HIS A 152 18.08 16.33 -25.28
C HIS A 152 17.52 17.71 -25.71
N PRO A 153 16.44 17.79 -26.51
CA PRO A 153 15.97 19.05 -27.08
C PRO A 153 15.58 20.12 -26.06
N LYS A 154 15.18 19.71 -24.85
CA LYS A 154 14.77 20.62 -23.77
C LYS A 154 15.94 21.14 -22.93
N TYR A 155 17.01 20.36 -22.78
CA TYR A 155 18.13 20.68 -21.86
C TYR A 155 19.36 21.20 -22.58
N SER A 156 19.56 20.81 -23.84
CA SER A 156 20.63 21.36 -24.67
C SER A 156 20.28 22.77 -25.15
N LYS A 157 21.27 23.67 -25.09
CA LYS A 157 21.14 25.07 -25.54
C LYS A 157 21.39 25.23 -27.06
N ASP A 158 21.86 24.19 -27.74
CA ASP A 158 22.18 24.24 -29.16
C ASP A 158 20.91 24.11 -30.01
N GLU A 159 20.75 24.99 -31.00
CA GLU A 159 19.59 24.99 -31.90
C GLU A 159 19.48 23.70 -32.75
N ASN A 160 20.57 22.95 -32.90
CA ASN A 160 20.60 21.70 -33.65
C ASN A 160 20.32 20.46 -32.78
N ALA A 161 20.10 20.61 -31.47
CA ALA A 161 19.84 19.48 -30.57
C ALA A 161 18.62 18.67 -31.00
N GLU A 162 17.53 19.34 -31.40
CA GLU A 162 16.33 18.68 -31.91
C GLU A 162 16.61 17.87 -33.19
N LYS A 163 17.49 18.37 -34.07
CA LYS A 163 17.88 17.67 -35.28
C LYS A 163 18.72 16.43 -34.96
N ALA A 164 19.69 16.56 -34.05
CA ALA A 164 20.52 15.44 -33.60
C ALA A 164 19.67 14.37 -32.90
N TRP A 165 18.73 14.78 -32.05
CA TRP A 165 17.78 13.88 -31.38
C TRP A 165 16.94 13.08 -32.39
N ASN A 166 16.41 13.74 -33.43
CA ASN A 166 15.64 13.04 -34.48
C ASN A 166 16.51 12.06 -35.27
N MET A 167 17.80 12.35 -35.47
CA MET A 167 18.74 11.40 -36.10
C MET A 167 18.98 10.17 -35.22
N ILE A 168 19.22 10.36 -33.92
CA ILE A 168 19.37 9.27 -32.94
C ILE A 168 18.11 8.41 -32.89
N ARG A 169 16.93 9.05 -32.82
CA ARG A 169 15.65 8.34 -32.81
C ARG A 169 15.46 7.49 -34.04
N THR A 170 15.68 8.06 -35.24
CA THR A 170 15.56 7.34 -36.52
C THR A 170 16.56 6.18 -36.58
N ALA A 171 17.81 6.37 -36.16
CA ALA A 171 18.79 5.30 -36.09
C ALA A 171 18.38 4.20 -35.11
N GLY A 172 17.82 4.55 -33.96
CA GLY A 172 17.25 3.59 -33.01
C GLY A 172 16.08 2.82 -33.60
N ASP A 173 15.17 3.49 -34.33
CA ASP A 173 13.98 2.86 -34.93
C ASP A 173 14.40 1.81 -35.97
N GLU A 174 15.37 2.14 -36.83
CA GLU A 174 15.92 1.24 -37.87
C GLU A 174 16.70 0.06 -37.27
N LEU A 175 17.29 0.23 -36.08
CA LEU A 175 18.00 -0.82 -35.34
C LEU A 175 17.11 -1.57 -34.33
N GLY A 176 15.80 -1.28 -34.29
CA GLY A 176 14.84 -2.01 -33.47
C GLY A 176 14.83 -1.64 -31.99
N CYS A 177 15.20 -0.40 -31.64
CA CYS A 177 15.05 0.14 -30.30
C CYS A 177 13.56 0.20 -29.89
N ARG A 178 13.29 0.03 -28.59
CA ARG A 178 11.94 0.01 -28.04
C ARG A 178 11.44 1.42 -27.75
N GLU A 179 10.19 1.71 -28.10
CA GLU A 179 9.56 3.03 -27.89
C GLU A 179 9.68 3.57 -26.46
N GLY A 180 9.68 2.67 -25.46
CA GLY A 180 9.81 3.04 -24.05
C GLY A 180 11.10 3.81 -23.73
N VAL A 181 12.21 3.50 -24.41
CA VAL A 181 13.50 4.16 -24.18
C VAL A 181 13.45 5.63 -24.62
N TYR A 182 12.76 5.95 -25.72
CA TYR A 182 12.59 7.35 -26.14
C TYR A 182 11.77 8.16 -25.14
N GLN A 183 10.74 7.53 -24.56
CA GLN A 183 9.92 8.19 -23.54
C GLN A 183 10.72 8.44 -22.27
N GLU A 184 11.55 7.47 -21.84
CA GLU A 184 12.46 7.63 -20.71
C GLU A 184 13.44 8.80 -20.91
N VAL A 185 13.99 8.96 -22.13
CA VAL A 185 14.85 10.11 -22.47
C VAL A 185 14.07 11.43 -22.46
N LEU A 186 12.85 11.46 -23.00
CA LEU A 186 12.02 12.68 -23.04
C LEU A 186 11.53 13.11 -21.65
N ASP A 187 11.26 12.15 -20.78
CA ASP A 187 10.84 12.36 -19.40
C ASP A 187 12.04 12.64 -18.47
N PHE A 188 13.28 12.50 -18.96
CA PHE A 188 14.48 12.77 -18.20
C PHE A 188 14.45 14.21 -17.67
N GLY A 189 14.53 14.40 -16.35
CA GLY A 189 14.50 15.72 -15.73
C GLY A 189 13.13 16.42 -15.74
N ASP A 190 12.04 15.75 -16.11
CA ASP A 190 10.65 16.18 -15.84
C ASP A 190 10.16 15.73 -14.45
N GLU A 191 11.05 15.15 -13.64
CA GLU A 191 10.80 14.95 -12.22
C GLU A 191 10.58 16.32 -11.56
N ASP A 192 9.36 16.50 -11.04
CA ASP A 192 8.90 17.72 -10.39
C ASP A 192 9.89 18.07 -9.27
N PRO A 193 10.59 19.23 -9.32
CA PRO A 193 11.54 19.61 -8.26
C PRO A 193 10.84 19.84 -6.91
N ASP A 194 9.50 19.87 -6.87
CA ASP A 194 8.70 19.88 -5.65
C ASP A 194 8.23 18.46 -5.22
N ALA A 195 8.57 17.40 -5.95
CA ALA A 195 8.44 16.04 -5.45
C ALA A 195 9.35 15.91 -4.21
N PRO A 196 8.84 15.41 -3.08
CA PRO A 196 9.63 15.32 -1.86
C PRO A 196 10.88 14.52 -2.15
N ASP A 197 12.06 15.12 -1.93
CA ASP A 197 13.39 14.52 -2.04
C ASP A 197 13.37 13.09 -1.48
N ASP A 198 13.17 12.11 -2.35
CA ASP A 198 13.53 10.73 -2.07
C ASP A 198 15.03 10.70 -2.38
N ASP A 199 15.79 10.98 -1.33
CA ASP A 199 17.24 11.16 -1.25
C ASP A 199 17.99 9.85 -1.58
N SER A 200 17.60 9.19 -2.68
CA SER A 200 18.38 8.14 -3.33
C SER A 200 19.31 8.80 -4.34
N GLY A 201 20.23 9.62 -3.81
CA GLY A 201 21.45 9.96 -4.52
C GLY A 201 22.23 8.67 -4.78
N SER A 202 21.87 7.97 -5.86
CA SER A 202 22.64 6.88 -6.43
C SER A 202 23.90 7.50 -7.01
N GLN A 203 24.88 7.66 -6.13
CA GLN A 203 26.28 7.68 -6.47
C GLN A 203 26.50 6.60 -7.55
N MET A 204 27.09 6.98 -8.69
CA MET A 204 27.43 6.05 -9.78
C MET A 204 28.53 5.08 -9.33
N ASP A 205 28.25 4.29 -8.30
CA ASP A 205 29.04 3.14 -7.89
C ASP A 205 28.82 2.06 -8.96
N GLY A 206 29.93 1.54 -9.47
CA GLY A 206 29.99 0.89 -10.79
C GLY A 206 28.84 -0.06 -11.08
N VAL A 207 28.25 0.08 -12.27
CA VAL A 207 27.20 -0.75 -12.85
C VAL A 207 27.23 -2.15 -12.23
N GLU A 208 26.42 -2.37 -11.19
CA GLU A 208 26.26 -3.68 -10.59
C GLU A 208 25.71 -4.54 -11.72
N MET A 209 26.57 -5.35 -12.36
CA MET A 209 26.15 -6.26 -13.40
C MET A 209 25.02 -7.10 -12.83
N GLU A 210 23.81 -6.89 -13.35
CA GLU A 210 22.63 -7.61 -12.89
C GLU A 210 22.97 -9.09 -12.82
N SER A 211 22.81 -9.68 -11.63
CA SER A 211 23.07 -11.11 -11.45
C SER A 211 22.24 -11.88 -12.48
N PRO A 212 22.84 -12.81 -13.24
CA PRO A 212 22.15 -13.49 -14.33
C PRO A 212 20.91 -14.21 -13.82
N LYS A 213 19.80 -14.11 -14.57
CA LYS A 213 18.52 -14.70 -14.18
C LYS A 213 18.62 -16.23 -14.06
N PRO A 214 18.04 -16.85 -13.01
CA PRO A 214 18.05 -18.30 -12.83
C PRO A 214 17.39 -19.03 -14.01
N THR A 215 17.91 -20.22 -14.35
CA THR A 215 17.29 -21.08 -15.37
C THR A 215 15.97 -21.67 -14.88
N LYS A 216 15.09 -22.12 -15.80
CA LYS A 216 13.80 -22.74 -15.44
C LYS A 216 13.94 -23.97 -14.54
N ILE A 217 15.05 -24.71 -14.66
CA ILE A 217 15.32 -25.88 -13.83
C ILE A 217 15.62 -25.44 -12.40
N VAL A 218 16.42 -24.38 -12.23
CA VAL A 218 16.73 -23.80 -10.91
C VAL A 218 15.47 -23.26 -10.24
N LEU A 219 14.59 -22.60 -11.00
CA LEU A 219 13.28 -22.17 -10.48
C LEU A 219 12.44 -23.34 -9.95
N GLY A 220 12.46 -24.50 -10.61
CA GLY A 220 11.81 -25.71 -10.12
C GLY A 220 12.38 -26.22 -8.79
N TRP A 221 13.68 -26.06 -8.55
CA TRP A 221 14.28 -26.34 -7.25
C TRP A 221 13.95 -25.30 -6.18
N TYR A 222 13.77 -24.03 -6.57
CA TYR A 222 13.25 -23.01 -5.65
C TYR A 222 11.81 -23.32 -5.24
N GLU A 223 10.97 -23.81 -6.15
CA GLU A 223 9.63 -24.31 -5.81
C GLU A 223 9.71 -25.51 -4.83
N GLU A 224 10.61 -26.48 -5.07
CA GLU A 224 10.86 -27.61 -4.14
C GLU A 224 11.33 -27.13 -2.74
N ALA A 225 12.14 -26.07 -2.70
CA ALA A 225 12.66 -25.48 -1.47
C ALA A 225 11.63 -24.66 -0.68
N THR A 226 10.60 -24.11 -1.35
CA THR A 226 9.60 -23.21 -0.73
C THR A 226 8.95 -23.78 0.54
N PRO A 227 8.42 -25.02 0.59
CA PRO A 227 7.85 -25.57 1.83
C PRO A 227 8.90 -25.81 2.93
N LEU A 228 10.19 -25.95 2.58
CA LEU A 228 11.29 -26.03 3.54
C LEU A 228 11.62 -24.64 4.09
N MET A 229 11.54 -23.60 3.27
CA MET A 229 11.69 -22.21 3.69
C MET A 229 10.57 -21.76 4.63
N ASP A 230 9.32 -22.18 4.40
CA ASP A 230 8.22 -22.00 5.36
C ASP A 230 8.53 -22.67 6.73
N GLN A 231 9.10 -23.89 6.72
CA GLN A 231 9.52 -24.56 7.96
C GLN A 231 10.71 -23.86 8.63
N LEU A 232 11.64 -23.33 7.84
CA LEU A 232 12.79 -22.57 8.33
C LEU A 232 12.34 -21.24 8.95
N GLN A 233 11.31 -20.60 8.41
CA GLN A 233 10.69 -19.40 8.97
C GLN A 233 10.09 -19.67 10.35
N GLN A 234 9.40 -20.80 10.53
CA GLN A 234 8.85 -21.20 11.82
C GLN A 234 9.93 -21.58 12.84
N ASN A 235 11.02 -22.20 12.39
CA ASN A 235 12.14 -22.59 13.24
C ASN A 235 13.49 -22.36 12.53
N PRO A 236 14.07 -21.15 12.66
CA PRO A 236 15.32 -20.80 11.99
C PRO A 236 16.53 -21.63 12.42
N ARG A 237 16.41 -22.35 13.55
CA ARG A 237 17.48 -23.22 14.09
C ARG A 237 17.29 -24.69 13.73
N SER A 238 16.29 -25.03 12.91
CA SER A 238 16.00 -26.41 12.52
C SER A 238 17.11 -27.05 11.68
N PHE A 239 17.90 -27.94 12.28
CA PHE A 239 18.98 -28.65 11.58
C PHE A 239 18.47 -29.59 10.48
N SER A 240 17.31 -30.23 10.69
CA SER A 240 16.73 -31.15 9.72
C SER A 240 16.31 -30.45 8.43
N VAL A 241 15.80 -29.21 8.54
CA VAL A 241 15.43 -28.37 7.39
C VAL A 241 16.67 -27.89 6.64
N LYS A 242 17.68 -27.40 7.37
CA LYS A 242 18.97 -26.96 6.78
C LYS A 242 19.63 -28.07 5.97
N LYS A 243 19.67 -29.29 6.49
CA LYS A 243 20.20 -30.47 5.78
C LYS A 243 19.46 -30.77 4.47
N LYS A 244 18.13 -30.55 4.42
CA LYS A 244 17.35 -30.74 3.19
C LYS A 244 17.62 -29.63 2.17
N LEU A 245 17.79 -28.40 2.63
CA LEU A 245 18.17 -27.26 1.77
C LEU A 245 19.59 -27.44 1.22
N ASP A 246 20.54 -27.94 2.02
CA ASP A 246 21.87 -28.33 1.53
C ASP A 246 21.79 -29.37 0.41
N ALA A 247 20.92 -30.38 0.54
CA ALA A 247 20.72 -31.37 -0.52
C ALA A 247 20.14 -30.77 -1.81
N ILE A 248 19.37 -29.68 -1.73
CA ILE A 248 18.91 -28.93 -2.91
C ILE A 248 20.08 -28.13 -3.51
N ASN A 249 20.90 -27.50 -2.68
CA ASN A 249 22.12 -26.83 -3.14
C ASN A 249 23.08 -27.79 -3.84
N ASP A 250 23.21 -29.02 -3.37
CA ASP A 250 24.01 -30.06 -4.04
C ASP A 250 23.45 -30.39 -5.45
N LYS A 251 22.12 -30.40 -5.63
CA LYS A 251 21.49 -30.58 -6.95
C LYS A 251 21.77 -29.39 -7.88
N ILE A 252 21.63 -28.17 -7.39
CA ILE A 252 21.91 -26.93 -8.15
C ILE A 252 23.37 -26.93 -8.59
N LYS A 253 24.30 -27.17 -7.65
CA LYS A 253 25.73 -27.20 -7.91
C LYS A 253 26.10 -28.22 -8.98
N LYS A 254 25.59 -29.45 -8.86
CA LYS A 254 25.83 -30.51 -9.85
C LYS A 254 25.34 -30.10 -11.24
N LYS A 255 24.21 -29.41 -11.34
CA LYS A 255 23.68 -28.93 -12.62
C LYS A 255 24.50 -27.81 -13.23
N ASN A 256 24.98 -26.88 -12.41
CA ASN A 256 25.89 -25.82 -12.84
C ASN A 256 27.20 -26.41 -13.38
N GLU A 257 27.71 -27.48 -12.75
CA GLU A 257 28.87 -28.24 -13.23
C GLU A 257 28.57 -28.94 -14.58
N GLU A 258 27.40 -29.57 -14.73
CA GLU A 258 26.96 -30.22 -15.99
C GLU A 258 26.77 -29.23 -17.15
N GLU A 259 26.41 -27.98 -16.88
CA GLU A 259 26.24 -26.91 -17.88
C GLU A 259 27.51 -26.07 -18.10
N GLU A 260 28.64 -26.48 -17.51
CA GLU A 260 29.93 -25.80 -17.60
C GLU A 260 29.89 -24.30 -17.20
N GLN A 261 29.02 -23.98 -16.24
CA GLN A 261 28.89 -22.60 -15.76
C GLN A 261 30.17 -22.17 -15.04
N LYS A 262 30.70 -20.99 -15.39
CA LYS A 262 31.97 -20.47 -14.85
C LYS A 262 32.00 -20.42 -13.32
N ASP A 263 30.85 -20.15 -12.71
CA ASP A 263 30.67 -20.14 -11.27
C ASP A 263 29.70 -21.24 -10.83
N THR A 264 30.24 -22.29 -10.21
CA THR A 264 29.44 -23.40 -9.66
C THR A 264 28.58 -22.98 -8.48
N SER A 265 28.88 -21.84 -7.85
CA SER A 265 28.12 -21.28 -6.73
C SER A 265 26.97 -20.38 -7.16
N MET A 266 26.82 -20.15 -8.47
CA MET A 266 25.74 -19.37 -9.03
C MET A 266 24.38 -19.98 -8.66
N TRP A 267 23.46 -19.13 -8.17
CA TRP A 267 22.09 -19.50 -7.78
C TRP A 267 21.94 -20.48 -6.60
N LEU A 268 23.01 -20.78 -5.86
CA LEU A 268 22.89 -21.55 -4.62
C LEU A 268 22.01 -20.81 -3.60
N LEU A 269 21.19 -21.56 -2.88
CA LEU A 269 20.32 -21.04 -1.81
C LEU A 269 21.18 -20.60 -0.63
N ASP A 270 21.30 -19.30 -0.41
CA ASP A 270 21.83 -18.76 0.84
C ASP A 270 20.77 -18.75 1.95
N TYR A 271 20.27 -19.93 2.27
CA TYR A 271 19.30 -20.11 3.36
C TYR A 271 19.89 -19.74 4.72
N LYS A 272 21.22 -19.62 4.85
CA LYS A 272 21.90 -19.21 6.09
C LYS A 272 21.71 -17.71 6.33
N ALA A 273 21.91 -16.89 5.30
CA ALA A 273 21.59 -15.47 5.36
C ALA A 273 20.10 -15.25 5.60
N ILE A 274 19.22 -15.93 4.85
CA ILE A 274 17.76 -15.82 5.03
C ILE A 274 17.34 -16.24 6.46
N SER A 275 17.94 -17.31 7.00
CA SER A 275 17.71 -17.75 8.37
C SER A 275 18.11 -16.72 9.43
N LYS A 276 19.03 -15.80 9.13
CA LYS A 276 19.41 -14.71 10.02
C LYS A 276 18.28 -13.68 10.10
N TYR A 277 17.73 -13.23 8.98
CA TYR A 277 16.55 -12.35 8.95
C TYR A 277 15.36 -12.94 9.73
N TYR A 278 15.12 -14.24 9.60
CA TYR A 278 14.06 -14.92 10.38
C TYR A 278 14.34 -14.94 11.90
N GLN A 279 15.60 -14.93 12.32
CA GLN A 279 15.97 -14.80 13.73
C GLN A 279 15.83 -13.36 14.21
N ASP A 280 16.24 -12.40 13.38
CA ASP A 280 16.25 -10.98 13.70
C ASP A 280 14.84 -10.41 13.83
N VAL A 281 13.86 -10.93 13.07
CA VAL A 281 12.44 -10.55 13.22
C VAL A 281 11.80 -11.10 14.49
N GLY A 282 12.33 -12.21 15.04
CA GLY A 282 11.72 -12.96 16.14
C GLY A 282 11.38 -12.12 17.37
N PRO A 283 12.33 -11.34 17.92
CA PRO A 283 12.09 -10.45 19.06
C PRO A 283 10.95 -9.44 18.84
N PHE A 284 10.82 -8.89 17.63
CA PHE A 284 9.75 -7.95 17.29
C PHE A 284 8.38 -8.65 17.25
N VAL A 285 8.32 -9.84 16.64
CA VAL A 285 7.12 -10.67 16.61
C VAL A 285 6.67 -11.05 18.03
N ASP A 286 7.60 -11.41 18.91
CA ASP A 286 7.29 -11.75 20.30
C ASP A 286 6.78 -10.54 21.10
N ARG A 287 7.33 -9.34 20.87
CA ARG A 287 6.80 -8.08 21.42
C ARG A 287 5.38 -7.81 20.93
N LEU A 288 5.13 -7.98 19.63
CA LEU A 288 3.81 -7.73 19.01
C LEU A 288 2.75 -8.73 19.48
N LYS A 289 3.11 -10.00 19.76
CA LYS A 289 2.19 -10.97 20.39
C LYS A 289 1.73 -10.48 21.76
N GLY A 290 2.66 -9.98 22.58
CA GLY A 290 2.31 -9.39 23.88
C GLY A 290 1.51 -8.08 23.75
N ASN A 291 1.95 -7.20 22.85
CA ASN A 291 1.38 -5.88 22.61
C ASN A 291 1.29 -5.55 21.11
N PRO A 292 0.14 -5.80 20.45
CA PRO A 292 -0.07 -5.51 19.03
C PRO A 292 0.00 -4.03 18.66
N ASN A 293 -0.08 -3.13 19.65
CA ASN A 293 0.02 -1.68 19.44
C ASN A 293 1.44 -1.15 19.71
N ASP A 294 2.43 -2.03 19.84
CA ASP A 294 3.83 -1.64 19.99
C ASP A 294 4.40 -1.16 18.65
N GLN A 295 4.30 0.15 18.42
CA GLN A 295 4.69 0.78 17.15
C GLN A 295 6.18 0.57 16.84
N GLU A 296 7.05 0.60 17.86
CA GLU A 296 8.49 0.39 17.69
C GLU A 296 8.77 -1.05 17.21
N ALA A 297 8.07 -2.05 17.77
CA ALA A 297 8.20 -3.42 17.32
C ALA A 297 7.64 -3.63 15.90
N LEU A 298 6.56 -2.93 15.55
CA LEU A 298 5.99 -2.96 14.19
C LEU A 298 6.97 -2.37 13.17
N ASP A 299 7.54 -1.21 13.46
CA ASP A 299 8.49 -0.53 12.58
C ASP A 299 9.80 -1.33 12.46
N GLY A 300 10.28 -1.92 13.56
CA GLY A 300 11.43 -2.84 13.55
C GLY A 300 11.19 -4.09 12.70
N ALA A 301 10.02 -4.72 12.81
CA ALA A 301 9.66 -5.86 11.98
C ALA A 301 9.59 -5.50 10.48
N LYS A 302 9.03 -4.32 10.15
CA LYS A 302 8.99 -3.79 8.77
C LYS A 302 10.37 -3.50 8.21
N GLY A 303 11.28 -2.98 9.04
CA GLY A 303 12.68 -2.76 8.64
C GLY A 303 13.36 -4.06 8.21
N VAL A 304 13.27 -5.11 9.04
CA VAL A 304 13.83 -6.44 8.73
C VAL A 304 13.17 -7.05 7.48
N GLU A 305 11.85 -6.86 7.31
CA GLU A 305 11.13 -7.30 6.12
C GLU A 305 11.59 -6.61 4.83
N LYS A 306 11.80 -5.29 4.88
CA LYS A 306 12.32 -4.52 3.75
C LYS A 306 13.70 -5.04 3.33
N GLU A 307 14.62 -5.18 4.28
CA GLU A 307 15.96 -5.71 4.02
C GLU A 307 15.93 -7.14 3.45
N LEU A 308 15.05 -8.01 3.98
CA LEU A 308 14.86 -9.35 3.45
C LEU A 308 14.35 -9.31 2.01
N ASN A 309 13.34 -8.48 1.70
CA ASN A 309 12.78 -8.37 0.36
C ASN A 309 13.80 -7.86 -0.66
N GLU A 310 14.60 -6.86 -0.29
CA GLU A 310 15.72 -6.38 -1.11
C GLU A 310 16.75 -7.50 -1.35
N TYR A 311 17.10 -8.26 -0.31
CA TYR A 311 17.99 -9.40 -0.43
C TYR A 311 17.41 -10.51 -1.33
N LEU A 312 16.12 -10.84 -1.21
CA LEU A 312 15.45 -11.82 -2.05
C LEU A 312 15.42 -11.37 -3.52
N ASN A 313 15.10 -10.10 -3.77
CA ASN A 313 15.04 -9.53 -5.12
C ASN A 313 16.42 -9.51 -5.79
N ARG A 314 17.45 -9.06 -5.09
CA ARG A 314 18.84 -9.01 -5.60
C ARG A 314 19.34 -10.38 -6.03
N ASN A 315 18.90 -11.44 -5.35
CA ASN A 315 19.33 -12.82 -5.61
C ASN A 315 18.32 -13.63 -6.46
N HIS A 316 17.27 -12.99 -7.00
CA HIS A 316 16.21 -13.64 -7.78
C HIS A 316 15.51 -14.82 -7.05
N TYR A 317 15.40 -14.75 -5.73
CA TYR A 317 14.66 -15.74 -4.94
C TYR A 317 13.14 -15.51 -5.03
N PRO A 318 12.31 -16.55 -4.81
CA PRO A 318 10.86 -16.39 -4.77
C PRO A 318 10.41 -15.39 -3.71
N SER A 319 9.58 -14.42 -4.10
CA SER A 319 8.98 -13.43 -3.18
C SER A 319 8.11 -14.06 -2.10
N ALA A 320 7.64 -15.30 -2.30
CA ALA A 320 6.90 -16.07 -1.30
C ALA A 320 7.74 -16.40 -0.04
N TRP A 321 9.06 -16.25 -0.08
CA TRP A 321 9.96 -16.47 1.07
C TRP A 321 10.04 -15.26 2.00
N THR A 322 9.23 -14.22 1.77
CA THR A 322 9.09 -13.07 2.66
C THR A 322 8.28 -13.38 3.92
N PHE A 323 8.18 -12.42 4.83
CA PHE A 323 7.31 -12.52 5.99
C PHE A 323 5.85 -12.44 5.56
N LYS A 324 5.02 -13.40 6.00
CA LYS A 324 3.56 -13.25 5.90
C LYS A 324 3.11 -12.35 7.05
N GLN A 325 3.43 -11.05 6.97
CA GLN A 325 3.15 -10.07 8.02
C GLN A 325 1.67 -10.06 8.40
N ASP A 326 0.79 -10.22 7.42
CA ASP A 326 -0.65 -10.37 7.61
C ASP A 326 -1.02 -11.58 8.47
N LEU A 327 -0.33 -12.72 8.33
CA LEU A 327 -0.62 -13.89 9.17
C LEU A 327 -0.21 -13.63 10.62
N LEU A 328 0.97 -13.04 10.82
CA LEU A 328 1.50 -12.78 12.16
C LEU A 328 0.66 -11.74 12.92
N MET A 329 0.22 -10.67 12.23
CA MET A 329 -0.70 -9.71 12.82
C MET A 329 -2.11 -10.29 13.00
N GLN A 330 -2.63 -11.06 12.04
CA GLN A 330 -3.95 -11.67 12.17
C GLN A 330 -4.02 -12.69 13.30
N GLU A 331 -2.97 -13.47 13.55
CA GLU A 331 -2.94 -14.42 14.67
C GLU A 331 -2.96 -13.69 16.02
N ALA A 332 -2.13 -12.65 16.17
CA ALA A 332 -2.13 -11.82 17.38
C ALA A 332 -3.48 -11.11 17.61
N VAL A 333 -4.11 -10.61 16.55
CA VAL A 333 -5.44 -9.99 16.61
C VAL A 333 -6.52 -11.02 16.91
N LYS A 334 -6.46 -12.22 16.31
CA LYS A 334 -7.40 -13.33 16.55
C LYS A 334 -7.35 -13.80 18.00
N GLU A 335 -6.17 -13.99 18.55
CA GLU A 335 -6.00 -14.41 19.95
C GLU A 335 -6.60 -13.38 20.92
N LYS A 336 -6.33 -12.08 20.71
CA LYS A 336 -6.93 -11.01 21.51
C LYS A 336 -8.43 -10.85 21.28
N THR A 337 -8.94 -11.07 20.07
CA THR A 337 -10.40 -11.05 19.85
C THR A 337 -11.09 -12.22 20.51
N VAL A 338 -10.47 -13.40 20.58
CA VAL A 338 -11.00 -14.54 21.32
C VAL A 338 -11.02 -14.24 22.82
N GLU A 339 -9.95 -13.69 23.38
CA GLU A 339 -9.93 -13.28 24.79
C GLU A 339 -10.96 -12.18 25.10
N ALA A 340 -11.07 -11.16 24.24
CA ALA A 340 -12.04 -10.08 24.40
C ALA A 340 -13.48 -10.59 24.31
N LYS A 341 -13.77 -11.48 23.35
CA LYS A 341 -15.07 -12.15 23.23
C LYS A 341 -15.39 -12.98 24.47
N GLN A 342 -14.42 -13.71 25.01
CA GLN A 342 -14.62 -14.49 26.24
C GLN A 342 -14.91 -13.59 27.45
N ARG A 343 -14.19 -12.46 27.59
CA ARG A 343 -14.46 -11.47 28.65
C ARG A 343 -15.84 -10.85 28.51
N MET A 344 -16.23 -10.49 27.29
CA MET A 344 -17.55 -9.92 27.01
C MET A 344 -18.68 -10.93 27.29
N LYS A 345 -18.49 -12.20 26.92
CA LYS A 345 -19.41 -13.29 27.25
C LYS A 345 -19.57 -13.46 28.76
N ASN A 346 -18.47 -13.43 29.51
CA ASN A 346 -18.50 -13.53 30.97
C ASN A 346 -19.21 -12.32 31.62
N ASP A 347 -18.92 -11.08 31.19
CA ASP A 347 -19.58 -9.86 31.70
C ASP A 347 -21.09 -9.85 31.38
N LEU A 348 -21.46 -10.30 30.18
CA LEU A 348 -22.86 -10.40 29.77
C LEU A 348 -23.61 -11.46 30.61
N GLU A 349 -22.98 -12.61 30.87
CA GLU A 349 -23.57 -13.65 31.71
C GLU A 349 -23.73 -13.17 33.17
N GLU A 350 -22.77 -12.40 33.69
CA GLU A 350 -22.86 -11.78 35.01
C GLU A 350 -23.99 -10.73 35.07
N LYS A 351 -24.11 -9.86 34.05
CA LYS A 351 -25.23 -8.90 33.92
C LYS A 351 -26.57 -9.61 33.83
N ARG A 352 -26.66 -10.73 33.11
CA ARG A 352 -27.89 -11.55 33.00
C ARG A 352 -28.27 -12.14 34.36
N LYS A 353 -27.30 -12.65 35.12
CA LYS A 353 -27.53 -13.15 36.50
C LYS A 353 -28.06 -12.03 37.41
N ARG A 354 -27.45 -10.84 37.38
CA ARG A 354 -27.89 -9.68 38.17
C ARG A 354 -29.33 -9.25 37.83
N ARG A 355 -29.70 -9.18 36.54
CA ARG A 355 -31.06 -8.81 36.12
C ARG A 355 -32.12 -9.86 36.49
N ILE A 356 -31.78 -11.14 36.42
CA ILE A 356 -32.70 -12.20 36.88
C ILE A 356 -32.94 -12.06 38.39
N GLU A 357 -31.91 -11.71 39.16
CA GLU A 357 -32.05 -11.46 40.59
C GLU A 357 -32.87 -10.19 40.89
N GLU A 358 -32.66 -9.13 40.12
CA GLU A 358 -33.43 -7.88 40.19
C GLU A 358 -34.91 -8.08 39.85
N ARG A 359 -35.23 -8.74 38.72
CA ARG A 359 -36.62 -9.10 38.36
C ARG A 359 -37.29 -10.01 39.39
N LYS A 360 -36.53 -10.87 40.07
CA LYS A 360 -37.07 -11.65 41.20
C LYS A 360 -37.43 -10.76 42.39
N ARG A 361 -36.67 -9.69 42.64
CA ARG A 361 -36.97 -8.68 43.67
C ARG A 361 -38.16 -7.79 43.26
N GLU A 362 -38.22 -7.35 42.01
CA GLU A 362 -39.31 -6.52 41.47
C GLU A 362 -40.63 -7.29 41.42
N LYS A 363 -40.64 -8.55 40.93
CA LYS A 363 -41.86 -9.39 40.96
C LYS A 363 -42.34 -9.71 42.38
N ALA A 364 -41.46 -9.64 43.39
CA ALA A 364 -41.89 -9.72 44.78
C ALA A 364 -42.55 -8.40 45.25
N ALA A 365 -42.23 -7.26 44.64
CA ALA A 365 -42.79 -5.95 44.95
C ALA A 365 -44.06 -5.61 44.14
N GLU A 366 -44.20 -6.11 42.91
CA GLU A 366 -45.25 -5.70 41.95
C GLU A 366 -46.58 -6.45 42.08
N LYS A 367 -46.74 -7.32 43.09
CA LYS A 367 -47.99 -8.04 43.36
C LYS A 367 -49.18 -7.15 43.82
N GLY A 368 -49.16 -5.84 43.53
CA GLY A 368 -50.10 -4.86 44.09
C GLY A 368 -50.81 -3.91 43.12
N SER A 369 -50.61 -3.97 41.79
CA SER A 369 -51.24 -2.98 40.90
C SER A 369 -51.89 -3.58 39.65
N THR A 370 -53.22 -3.48 39.59
CA THR A 370 -54.07 -3.91 38.48
C THR A 370 -54.43 -2.75 37.54
N GLY A 371 -54.24 -2.98 36.25
CA GLY A 371 -55.12 -2.51 35.17
C GLY A 371 -54.67 -1.25 34.41
N THR A 372 -54.58 -1.34 33.08
CA THR A 372 -55.55 -0.74 32.13
C THR A 372 -55.06 -0.98 30.69
N GLU A 373 -55.88 -1.67 29.89
CA GLU A 373 -55.67 -1.93 28.46
C GLU A 373 -55.98 -0.68 27.62
N GLN A 374 -55.22 -0.45 26.53
CA GLN A 374 -55.60 0.48 25.47
C GLN A 374 -55.35 -0.12 24.08
N PRO A 375 -56.22 0.14 23.07
CA PRO A 375 -56.28 -0.60 21.82
C PRO A 375 -55.48 0.04 20.67
N GLU A 376 -54.92 -0.82 19.83
CA GLU A 376 -54.15 -0.51 18.63
C GLU A 376 -55.03 -0.02 17.45
N LYS A 377 -54.53 0.99 16.73
CA LYS A 377 -55.15 1.55 15.51
C LYS A 377 -54.23 1.28 14.31
N ALA A 378 -54.72 0.48 13.36
CA ALA A 378 -54.02 0.11 12.13
C ALA A 378 -54.15 1.20 11.04
N SER A 379 -53.02 1.63 10.46
CA SER A 379 -52.96 2.36 9.19
C SER A 379 -52.12 1.57 8.18
N SER A 380 -52.75 1.12 7.10
CA SER A 380 -52.14 0.40 5.99
C SER A 380 -51.32 1.34 5.10
N ALA A 381 -50.13 1.70 5.53
CA ALA A 381 -49.05 2.03 4.60
C ALA A 381 -48.34 0.71 4.29
N VAL A 382 -48.09 0.41 3.01
CA VAL A 382 -47.21 -0.69 2.63
C VAL A 382 -45.85 -0.38 3.25
N SER A 383 -45.60 -0.99 4.41
CA SER A 383 -44.34 -0.89 5.14
C SER A 383 -43.30 -1.56 4.26
N THR A 384 -42.62 -0.79 3.43
CA THR A 384 -41.33 -1.21 2.88
C THR A 384 -40.45 -1.49 4.09
N ASP A 385 -40.12 -2.77 4.29
CA ASP A 385 -39.25 -3.24 5.35
C ASP A 385 -37.90 -2.55 5.24
N TRP A 386 -37.81 -1.40 5.92
CA TRP A 386 -36.59 -0.62 5.94
C TRP A 386 -35.53 -1.42 6.69
N ARG A 387 -34.33 -1.50 6.11
CA ARG A 387 -33.15 -2.10 6.72
C ARG A 387 -31.92 -1.22 6.47
N PRO A 388 -30.89 -1.30 7.33
CA PRO A 388 -29.58 -0.73 7.04
C PRO A 388 -29.11 -1.09 5.62
N GLY A 389 -28.54 -0.12 4.91
CA GLY A 389 -28.17 -0.29 3.49
C GLY A 389 -29.26 0.12 2.49
N LEU A 390 -30.47 0.46 2.94
CA LEU A 390 -31.53 1.01 2.08
C LEU A 390 -31.87 2.48 2.42
N THR A 391 -32.21 3.25 1.39
CA THR A 391 -32.81 4.58 1.54
C THR A 391 -34.20 4.48 2.17
N THR A 392 -34.75 5.60 2.62
CA THR A 392 -36.14 5.67 3.11
C THR A 392 -37.17 5.28 2.05
N LYS A 393 -36.80 5.30 0.75
CA LYS A 393 -37.61 4.87 -0.39
C LYS A 393 -37.37 3.41 -0.78
N GLY A 394 -36.49 2.70 -0.07
CA GLY A 394 -36.14 1.30 -0.36
C GLY A 394 -35.19 1.13 -1.55
N GLU A 395 -34.45 2.17 -1.92
CA GLU A 395 -33.34 2.10 -2.90
C GLU A 395 -32.08 1.59 -2.19
N GLU A 396 -31.23 0.84 -2.89
CA GLU A 396 -30.01 0.29 -2.29
C GLU A 396 -28.88 1.33 -2.25
N ILE A 397 -28.17 1.39 -1.12
CA ILE A 397 -26.99 2.23 -0.93
C ILE A 397 -25.76 1.35 -1.13
N TYR A 398 -25.03 1.56 -2.21
CA TYR A 398 -23.83 0.79 -2.54
C TYR A 398 -22.61 1.25 -1.77
N ALA A 399 -22.42 2.57 -1.70
CA ALA A 399 -21.20 3.14 -1.16
C ALA A 399 -21.43 4.55 -0.62
N MET A 400 -20.46 5.04 0.13
CA MET A 400 -20.44 6.39 0.69
C MET A 400 -19.14 7.12 0.36
N GLN A 401 -19.22 8.44 0.28
CA GLN A 401 -18.09 9.34 0.21
C GLN A 401 -18.23 10.42 1.29
N PRO A 402 -17.64 10.20 2.47
CA PRO A 402 -17.65 11.21 3.51
C PRO A 402 -16.73 12.37 3.13
N TYR A 403 -17.17 13.57 3.47
CA TYR A 403 -16.40 14.82 3.40
C TYR A 403 -16.06 15.22 4.83
N GLU A 404 -14.81 14.99 5.21
CA GLU A 404 -14.30 15.29 6.53
C GLU A 404 -13.58 16.64 6.52
N ARG A 405 -13.83 17.45 7.54
CA ARG A 405 -13.09 18.67 7.81
C ARG A 405 -12.27 18.49 9.06
N THR A 406 -10.98 18.73 8.95
CA THR A 406 -10.11 18.84 10.13
C THR A 406 -10.24 20.24 10.70
N SER A 407 -10.71 20.33 11.94
CA SER A 407 -10.70 21.59 12.68
C SER A 407 -9.27 22.07 12.85
N LYS A 408 -8.93 23.26 12.34
CA LYS A 408 -7.57 23.84 12.48
C LYS A 408 -7.16 24.05 13.93
N VAL A 409 -8.14 24.23 14.83
CA VAL A 409 -7.89 24.54 16.25
C VAL A 409 -7.68 23.27 17.05
N THR A 410 -8.53 22.25 16.84
CA THR A 410 -8.52 21.04 17.66
C THR A 410 -7.83 19.86 16.97
N GLN A 411 -7.48 19.98 15.69
CA GLN A 411 -7.03 18.89 14.80
C GLN A 411 -7.99 17.69 14.72
N GLN A 412 -9.20 17.82 15.27
CA GLN A 412 -10.20 16.77 15.24
C GLN A 412 -10.88 16.76 13.87
N LYS A 413 -10.96 15.58 13.25
CA LYS A 413 -11.74 15.34 12.03
C LYS A 413 -13.21 15.23 12.40
N SER A 414 -14.05 16.07 11.80
CA SER A 414 -15.52 15.94 11.83
C SER A 414 -16.03 15.66 10.42
N MET A 415 -17.07 14.85 10.30
CA MET A 415 -17.76 14.63 9.03
C MET A 415 -18.73 15.79 8.80
N ASP A 416 -18.42 16.65 7.84
CA ASP A 416 -19.23 17.83 7.52
C ASP A 416 -20.38 17.46 6.57
N GLN A 417 -20.11 16.58 5.60
CA GLN A 417 -21.10 16.11 4.62
C GLN A 417 -20.82 14.65 4.25
N CYS A 418 -21.83 13.91 3.79
CA CYS A 418 -21.64 12.58 3.22
C CYS A 418 -22.52 12.44 1.98
N PHE A 419 -21.91 11.98 0.88
CA PHE A 419 -22.63 11.59 -0.33
C PHE A 419 -22.76 10.07 -0.37
N PHE A 420 -23.92 9.59 -0.77
CA PHE A 420 -24.23 8.18 -0.90
C PHE A 420 -24.44 7.83 -2.37
N LEU A 421 -23.81 6.76 -2.81
CA LEU A 421 -24.02 6.18 -4.12
C LEU A 421 -25.20 5.21 -4.02
N ILE A 422 -26.31 5.54 -4.68
CA ILE A 422 -27.56 4.77 -4.59
C ILE A 422 -28.03 4.28 -5.96
N GLU A 423 -28.76 3.16 -5.98
CA GLU A 423 -29.47 2.69 -7.17
C GLU A 423 -30.89 3.25 -7.20
N LYS A 424 -31.17 4.16 -8.15
CA LYS A 424 -32.53 4.66 -8.34
C LYS A 424 -33.39 3.62 -9.03
N LYS A 425 -34.46 3.22 -8.35
CA LYS A 425 -35.48 2.32 -8.92
C LYS A 425 -36.33 3.07 -9.96
N GLY A 426 -36.72 2.36 -11.02
CA GLY A 426 -37.67 2.87 -12.01
C GLY A 426 -37.06 3.74 -13.12
N LYS A 427 -35.73 3.76 -13.27
CA LYS A 427 -35.10 4.37 -14.44
C LYS A 427 -35.32 3.53 -15.70
N THR A 428 -35.52 4.21 -16.82
CA THR A 428 -35.71 3.56 -18.13
C THR A 428 -34.41 2.96 -18.63
N THR A 429 -34.51 1.88 -19.42
CA THR A 429 -33.37 1.28 -20.13
C THR A 429 -32.63 2.35 -20.93
N GLY A 430 -31.37 2.61 -20.58
CA GLY A 430 -30.54 3.64 -21.21
C GLY A 430 -30.12 4.79 -20.27
N GLU A 431 -30.71 4.90 -19.08
CA GLU A 431 -30.23 5.83 -18.06
C GLU A 431 -29.32 5.13 -17.04
N ASN A 432 -28.28 5.83 -16.55
CA ASN A 432 -27.44 5.34 -15.44
C ASN A 432 -28.31 5.14 -14.19
N SER A 433 -28.39 3.92 -13.65
CA SER A 433 -29.22 3.63 -12.46
C SER A 433 -28.60 4.22 -11.19
N MET A 434 -27.27 4.36 -11.17
CA MET A 434 -26.52 4.92 -10.05
C MET A 434 -26.52 6.45 -10.03
N VAL A 435 -26.77 7.01 -8.85
CA VAL A 435 -26.72 8.46 -8.61
C VAL A 435 -26.09 8.74 -7.25
N PHE A 436 -25.37 9.87 -7.16
CA PHE A 436 -24.96 10.43 -5.88
C PHE A 436 -26.08 11.27 -5.28
N GLU A 437 -26.49 10.93 -4.06
CA GLU A 437 -27.41 11.73 -3.25
C GLU A 437 -26.74 12.14 -1.94
N ASP A 438 -27.11 13.29 -1.40
CA ASP A 438 -26.64 13.71 -0.09
C ASP A 438 -27.40 13.02 1.05
N ALA A 439 -26.83 13.10 2.25
CA ALA A 439 -27.42 12.55 3.48
C ALA A 439 -28.83 13.11 3.78
N GLU A 440 -29.11 14.34 3.36
CA GLU A 440 -30.41 15.00 3.55
C GLU A 440 -31.48 14.35 2.67
N THR A 441 -31.13 14.05 1.41
CA THR A 441 -32.03 13.50 0.40
C THR A 441 -32.38 12.03 0.67
N ILE A 442 -31.43 11.22 1.13
CA ILE A 442 -31.72 9.81 1.49
C ILE A 442 -32.45 9.69 2.84
N GLY A 443 -32.33 10.72 3.69
CA GLY A 443 -32.96 10.87 4.98
C GLY A 443 -32.09 10.36 6.16
N PRO A 444 -32.24 10.95 7.36
CA PRO A 444 -31.37 10.68 8.50
C PRO A 444 -31.43 9.23 8.98
N LYS A 445 -32.59 8.57 8.84
CA LYS A 445 -32.74 7.15 9.20
C LYS A 445 -31.87 6.24 8.32
N ALA A 446 -31.82 6.50 7.01
CA ALA A 446 -30.99 5.74 6.08
C ALA A 446 -29.49 6.01 6.32
N THR A 447 -29.14 7.29 6.52
CA THR A 447 -27.78 7.73 6.87
C THR A 447 -27.28 7.05 8.15
N ASP A 448 -28.05 7.07 9.24
CA ASP A 448 -27.69 6.41 10.50
C ASP A 448 -27.69 4.88 10.38
N GLY A 449 -28.63 4.31 9.62
CA GLY A 449 -28.63 2.89 9.31
C GLY A 449 -27.33 2.46 8.65
N TYR A 450 -26.89 3.18 7.62
CA TYR A 450 -25.64 2.89 6.92
C TYR A 450 -24.40 3.13 7.79
N LEU A 451 -24.32 4.29 8.46
CA LEU A 451 -23.12 4.73 9.19
C LEU A 451 -22.96 4.14 10.60
N LYS A 452 -24.04 3.66 11.23
CA LYS A 452 -24.00 3.20 12.63
C LYS A 452 -24.44 1.74 12.77
N GLN A 453 -25.39 1.28 11.95
CA GLN A 453 -25.98 -0.05 12.12
C GLN A 453 -25.38 -1.11 11.20
N LEU A 454 -24.96 -0.75 9.99
CA LEU A 454 -24.25 -1.66 9.07
C LEU A 454 -22.88 -2.03 9.65
N LEU A 455 -22.41 -3.26 9.48
CA LEU A 455 -21.06 -3.63 9.95
C LEU A 455 -20.00 -2.89 9.13
N GLU A 456 -18.86 -2.55 9.72
CA GLU A 456 -17.81 -1.76 9.04
C GLU A 456 -17.30 -2.45 7.76
N GLY A 457 -17.20 -3.79 7.76
CA GLY A 457 -16.81 -4.56 6.57
C GLY A 457 -17.85 -4.63 5.45
N GLU A 458 -19.10 -4.21 5.70
CA GLU A 458 -20.15 -4.12 4.69
C GLU A 458 -20.25 -2.70 4.10
N ARG A 459 -19.63 -1.71 4.76
CA ARG A 459 -19.62 -0.33 4.31
C ARG A 459 -18.53 -0.14 3.27
N VAL A 460 -18.86 0.60 2.21
CA VAL A 460 -17.93 0.88 1.13
C VAL A 460 -17.62 2.37 1.12
N ASP A 461 -16.38 2.75 1.46
CA ASP A 461 -15.89 4.13 1.42
C ASP A 461 -15.11 4.36 0.12
N ILE A 462 -15.67 5.13 -0.82
CA ILE A 462 -15.10 5.28 -2.18
C ILE A 462 -13.94 6.29 -2.26
N ARG A 463 -13.46 6.79 -1.13
CA ARG A 463 -12.27 7.66 -1.11
C ARG A 463 -11.04 6.89 -1.59
N THR A 464 -10.20 7.56 -2.35
CA THR A 464 -8.99 7.00 -3.00
C THR A 464 -8.01 6.35 -2.03
N GLU A 465 -7.91 6.88 -0.80
CA GLU A 465 -6.83 6.55 0.14
C GLU A 465 -6.90 5.15 0.74
N LYS A 466 -8.07 4.49 0.69
CA LYS A 466 -8.27 3.18 1.35
C LYS A 466 -8.20 1.98 0.41
N TYR A 467 -8.10 2.21 -0.89
CA TYR A 467 -8.10 1.11 -1.85
C TYR A 467 -6.70 0.83 -2.37
N GLU A 468 -6.15 -0.29 -1.91
CA GLU A 468 -4.99 -0.93 -2.53
C GLU A 468 -5.50 -1.74 -3.73
N TYR A 469 -5.11 -1.32 -4.94
CA TYR A 469 -5.40 -2.07 -6.15
C TYR A 469 -4.21 -2.95 -6.49
N SER A 470 -4.48 -4.23 -6.74
CA SER A 470 -3.46 -5.20 -7.12
C SER A 470 -3.56 -5.53 -8.62
N THR A 471 -2.49 -6.09 -9.18
CA THR A 471 -2.51 -6.63 -10.56
C THR A 471 -3.60 -7.69 -10.75
N ALA A 472 -4.01 -8.39 -9.69
CA ALA A 472 -5.11 -9.34 -9.73
C ALA A 472 -6.46 -8.68 -10.05
N ASP A 473 -6.68 -7.44 -9.59
CA ASP A 473 -7.89 -6.68 -9.92
C ASP A 473 -7.96 -6.30 -11.41
N LYS A 474 -6.82 -6.18 -12.08
CA LYS A 474 -6.79 -5.94 -13.52
C LYS A 474 -7.21 -7.19 -14.29
N MET A 475 -6.81 -8.38 -13.82
CA MET A 475 -7.12 -9.66 -14.47
C MET A 475 -8.58 -10.09 -14.28
N GLY A 476 -9.17 -9.80 -13.11
CA GLY A 476 -10.56 -10.17 -12.81
C GLY A 476 -11.62 -9.21 -13.36
N PHE A 477 -11.22 -8.12 -14.03
CA PHE A 477 -12.16 -7.15 -14.58
C PHE A 477 -12.99 -7.76 -15.73
N VAL A 478 -14.31 -7.57 -15.68
CA VAL A 478 -15.22 -7.99 -16.75
C VAL A 478 -15.69 -6.78 -17.55
N GLU A 479 -16.40 -5.86 -16.91
CA GLU A 479 -17.05 -4.74 -17.58
C GLU A 479 -17.29 -3.56 -16.63
N ILE A 480 -17.51 -2.38 -17.22
CA ILE A 480 -18.11 -1.24 -16.52
C ILE A 480 -19.62 -1.46 -16.54
N ASP A 481 -20.21 -1.60 -15.37
CA ASP A 481 -21.63 -1.89 -15.24
C ASP A 481 -22.47 -0.60 -15.11
N ASP A 482 -21.97 0.40 -14.37
CA ASP A 482 -22.61 1.72 -14.31
C ASP A 482 -21.63 2.85 -13.90
N ILE A 483 -21.99 4.11 -14.18
CA ILE A 483 -21.20 5.30 -13.80
C ILE A 483 -22.09 6.37 -13.17
N ALA A 484 -21.75 6.81 -11.95
CA ALA A 484 -22.39 7.95 -11.31
C ALA A 484 -21.51 9.20 -11.37
N VAL A 485 -22.13 10.34 -11.68
CA VAL A 485 -21.49 11.66 -11.67
C VAL A 485 -21.85 12.39 -10.37
N LYS A 486 -20.84 12.86 -9.64
CA LYS A 486 -21.06 13.60 -8.40
C LYS A 486 -21.61 15.01 -8.69
N PRO A 487 -22.70 15.44 -8.02
CA PRO A 487 -23.25 16.78 -8.20
C PRO A 487 -22.29 17.87 -7.70
N GLY A 488 -22.44 19.09 -8.24
CA GLY A 488 -21.79 20.29 -7.71
C GLY A 488 -20.34 20.54 -8.14
N TYR A 489 -19.79 19.78 -9.09
CA TYR A 489 -18.44 20.06 -9.60
C TYR A 489 -18.43 21.25 -10.56
N SER A 490 -17.44 22.14 -10.39
CA SER A 490 -17.21 23.25 -11.32
C SER A 490 -16.82 22.73 -12.70
N SER A 491 -17.31 23.38 -13.77
CA SER A 491 -17.01 23.05 -15.17
C SER A 491 -15.51 23.08 -15.53
N ARG A 492 -14.67 23.65 -14.66
CA ARG A 492 -13.22 23.79 -14.86
C ARG A 492 -12.46 22.49 -14.62
N VAL A 493 -12.96 21.59 -13.78
CA VAL A 493 -12.31 20.31 -13.46
C VAL A 493 -13.13 19.18 -14.07
N TYR A 494 -12.48 18.07 -14.46
CA TYR A 494 -13.23 16.86 -14.84
C TYR A 494 -14.22 16.52 -13.72
N PRO A 495 -15.49 16.21 -14.05
CA PRO A 495 -16.46 15.89 -13.02
C PRO A 495 -15.99 14.66 -12.24
N ALA A 496 -16.12 14.69 -10.92
CA ALA A 496 -15.83 13.52 -10.12
C ALA A 496 -16.87 12.44 -10.45
N ILE A 497 -16.39 11.30 -10.94
CA ILE A 497 -17.22 10.14 -11.26
C ILE A 497 -16.82 8.96 -10.37
N CYS A 498 -17.79 8.09 -10.10
CA CYS A 498 -17.58 6.78 -9.50
C CYS A 498 -18.11 5.72 -10.48
N ILE A 499 -17.31 4.68 -10.68
CA ILE A 499 -17.52 3.66 -11.70
C ILE A 499 -17.83 2.37 -10.96
N ARG A 500 -19.00 1.76 -11.21
CA ARG A 500 -19.32 0.42 -10.73
C ARG A 500 -18.74 -0.58 -11.71
N VAL A 501 -17.72 -1.29 -11.26
CA VAL A 501 -16.99 -2.28 -12.04
C VAL A 501 -17.39 -3.67 -11.57
N LYS A 502 -17.72 -4.54 -12.53
CA LYS A 502 -18.04 -5.94 -12.27
C LYS A 502 -16.82 -6.82 -12.52
N TYR A 503 -16.58 -7.73 -11.59
CA TYR A 503 -15.47 -8.69 -11.65
C TYR A 503 -15.97 -10.10 -11.96
N ASP A 504 -15.07 -10.95 -12.41
CA ASP A 504 -15.29 -12.35 -12.79
C ASP A 504 -15.86 -13.20 -11.65
N ASN A 505 -15.47 -12.90 -10.41
CA ASN A 505 -15.99 -13.49 -9.18
C ASN A 505 -17.41 -13.00 -8.81
N GLY A 506 -18.04 -12.19 -9.66
CA GLY A 506 -19.38 -11.62 -9.45
C GLY A 506 -19.44 -10.48 -8.45
N LYS A 507 -18.31 -10.05 -7.88
CA LYS A 507 -18.25 -8.90 -6.97
C LYS A 507 -18.20 -7.59 -7.74
N TYR A 508 -18.70 -6.54 -7.10
CA TYR A 508 -18.62 -5.17 -7.60
C TYR A 508 -17.59 -4.37 -6.80
N LYS A 509 -16.84 -3.51 -7.49
CA LYS A 509 -16.04 -2.45 -6.88
C LYS A 509 -16.46 -1.08 -7.43
N TYR A 510 -16.09 -0.04 -6.71
CA TYR A 510 -16.55 1.34 -6.96
C TYR A 510 -15.38 2.32 -7.12
N PRO A 511 -14.40 2.06 -8.01
CA PRO A 511 -13.29 2.98 -8.22
C PRO A 511 -13.78 4.35 -8.70
N ASN A 512 -13.15 5.41 -8.22
CA ASN A 512 -13.23 6.71 -8.89
C ASN A 512 -12.33 6.72 -10.14
N ARG A 513 -12.47 7.75 -10.97
CA ARG A 513 -11.70 7.87 -12.22
C ARG A 513 -10.18 7.81 -12.04
N THR A 514 -9.65 8.49 -11.02
CA THR A 514 -8.19 8.53 -10.77
C THR A 514 -7.66 7.13 -10.52
N VAL A 515 -8.36 6.39 -9.65
CA VAL A 515 -8.07 5.00 -9.38
C VAL A 515 -8.19 4.14 -10.63
N PHE A 516 -9.28 4.30 -11.39
CA PHE A 516 -9.51 3.48 -12.58
C PHE A 516 -8.39 3.68 -13.63
N ARG A 517 -7.87 4.90 -13.74
CA ARG A 517 -6.68 5.24 -14.55
C ARG A 517 -5.39 4.61 -14.01
N LYS A 518 -5.20 4.50 -12.70
CA LYS A 518 -4.05 3.77 -12.13
C LYS A 518 -4.07 2.28 -12.51
N ILE A 519 -5.25 1.67 -12.58
CA ILE A 519 -5.41 0.24 -12.92
C ILE A 519 -5.13 0.00 -14.42
N TRP A 520 -5.70 0.84 -15.28
CA TRP A 520 -5.72 0.58 -16.74
C TRP A 520 -4.75 1.43 -17.57
N GLY A 521 -4.13 2.45 -16.97
CA GLY A 521 -3.49 3.54 -17.69
C GLY A 521 -4.50 4.63 -18.06
N SER A 522 -4.04 5.87 -18.13
CA SER A 522 -4.87 7.05 -18.33
C SER A 522 -5.73 6.98 -19.60
N ALA A 523 -5.10 6.70 -20.74
CA ALA A 523 -5.74 6.66 -22.05
C ALA A 523 -6.77 5.52 -22.18
N ARG A 524 -6.41 4.31 -21.72
CA ARG A 524 -7.30 3.14 -21.81
C ARG A 524 -8.50 3.26 -20.88
N ALA A 525 -8.30 3.72 -19.64
CA ALA A 525 -9.37 3.95 -18.69
C ALA A 525 -10.41 4.95 -19.23
N ASP A 526 -9.95 6.07 -19.80
CA ASP A 526 -10.83 7.08 -20.36
C ASP A 526 -11.61 6.55 -21.56
N ARG A 527 -10.95 5.83 -22.48
CA ARG A 527 -11.61 5.20 -23.62
C ARG A 527 -12.73 4.27 -23.18
N MET A 528 -12.47 3.42 -22.17
CA MET A 528 -13.50 2.51 -21.64
C MET A 528 -14.69 3.26 -21.02
N ILE A 529 -14.45 4.41 -20.38
CA ILE A 529 -15.53 5.26 -19.87
C ILE A 529 -16.32 5.88 -21.03
N GLU A 530 -15.63 6.36 -22.07
CA GLU A 530 -16.27 6.92 -23.26
C GLU A 530 -17.12 5.87 -23.98
N ASP A 531 -16.58 4.66 -24.18
CA ASP A 531 -17.28 3.52 -24.77
C ASP A 531 -18.56 3.20 -23.97
N PHE A 532 -18.50 3.18 -22.63
CA PHE A 532 -19.70 2.98 -21.79
C PHE A 532 -20.78 4.05 -22.05
N TYR A 533 -20.41 5.33 -22.13
CA TYR A 533 -21.38 6.41 -22.40
C TYR A 533 -21.95 6.31 -23.82
N ASN A 534 -21.10 6.00 -24.80
CA ASN A 534 -21.49 5.84 -26.21
C ASN A 534 -22.46 4.66 -26.38
N ASP A 535 -22.17 3.51 -25.78
CA ASP A 535 -23.00 2.30 -25.84
C ASP A 535 -24.39 2.52 -25.22
N LYS A 536 -24.48 3.39 -24.20
CA LYS A 536 -25.76 3.78 -23.56
C LYS A 536 -26.46 4.93 -24.27
N GLY A 537 -25.85 5.54 -25.29
CA GLY A 537 -26.38 6.74 -25.95
C GLY A 537 -26.44 7.96 -25.02
N LEU A 538 -25.52 8.04 -24.04
CA LEU A 538 -25.44 9.09 -23.05
C LEU A 538 -24.34 10.09 -23.38
N THR A 539 -24.54 11.36 -23.05
CA THR A 539 -23.51 12.38 -23.23
C THR A 539 -22.40 12.22 -22.19
N ILE A 540 -21.15 12.18 -22.65
CA ILE A 540 -19.99 12.08 -21.78
C ILE A 540 -19.93 13.31 -20.86
N PRO A 541 -19.72 13.17 -19.53
CA PRO A 541 -19.82 14.29 -18.60
C PRO A 541 -18.88 15.46 -18.90
N TRP A 542 -17.70 15.19 -19.47
CA TRP A 542 -16.72 16.22 -19.83
C TRP A 542 -16.88 16.81 -21.23
N GLU A 543 -17.69 16.22 -22.11
CA GLU A 543 -18.07 16.83 -23.40
C GLU A 543 -18.93 18.08 -23.19
N LYS A 544 -19.71 18.12 -22.10
CA LYS A 544 -20.51 19.29 -21.71
C LYS A 544 -19.67 20.50 -21.29
N ARG A 545 -18.33 20.42 -21.33
CA ARG A 545 -17.50 21.63 -21.31
C ARG A 545 -17.89 22.44 -22.54
N ALA A 546 -18.72 23.47 -22.31
CA ALA A 546 -18.97 24.52 -23.27
C ALA A 546 -17.62 24.87 -23.88
N LYS A 547 -17.47 24.61 -25.19
CA LYS A 547 -16.36 25.14 -25.98
C LYS A 547 -16.22 26.57 -25.49
N ARG A 548 -15.14 26.88 -24.76
CA ARG A 548 -14.89 28.29 -24.42
C ARG A 548 -14.99 28.99 -25.78
N PRO A 549 -15.86 30.00 -25.95
CA PRO A 549 -15.77 30.80 -27.16
C PRO A 549 -14.29 31.16 -27.28
N ARG A 550 -13.66 30.73 -28.38
CA ARG A 550 -12.24 31.00 -28.58
C ARG A 550 -12.06 32.49 -28.35
N ALA A 551 -11.00 32.92 -27.68
CA ALA A 551 -10.78 34.31 -27.29
C ALA A 551 -10.66 35.31 -28.47
N GLY A 552 -11.06 34.93 -29.69
CA GLY A 552 -11.22 35.79 -30.86
C GLY A 552 -12.51 35.54 -31.66
N GLU A 553 -13.40 34.63 -31.24
CA GLU A 553 -14.70 34.43 -31.90
C GLU A 553 -15.68 35.46 -31.36
N SER A 554 -15.49 36.70 -31.81
CA SER A 554 -16.47 37.76 -31.66
C SER A 554 -17.77 37.27 -32.29
N VAL A 555 -18.74 36.96 -31.42
CA VAL A 555 -20.13 36.79 -31.83
C VAL A 555 -20.48 38.05 -32.62
N LYS A 556 -20.63 37.93 -33.94
CA LYS A 556 -21.29 38.95 -34.74
C LYS A 556 -22.68 39.07 -34.16
N VAL A 557 -22.85 40.05 -33.28
CA VAL A 557 -24.16 40.56 -32.90
C VAL A 557 -24.77 41.01 -34.21
N VAL A 558 -25.72 40.23 -34.71
CA VAL A 558 -26.61 40.69 -35.77
C VAL A 558 -27.43 41.80 -35.15
N GLU A 559 -26.97 43.01 -35.39
CA GLU A 559 -27.58 44.27 -35.02
C GLU A 559 -28.90 44.38 -35.80
N SER A 560 -30.00 43.89 -35.21
CA SER A 560 -31.34 44.28 -35.62
C SER A 560 -31.57 45.71 -35.13
N VAL A 561 -31.42 46.64 -36.06
CA VAL A 561 -31.81 48.04 -35.95
C VAL A 561 -33.30 48.12 -35.63
N GLU A 562 -33.65 48.57 -34.43
CA GLU A 562 -34.83 49.41 -34.24
C GLU A 562 -34.50 50.54 -33.28
N GLU A 563 -34.70 51.74 -33.81
CA GLU A 563 -34.54 53.04 -33.18
C GLU A 563 -35.41 53.15 -31.92
N THR A 564 -34.85 53.69 -30.84
CA THR A 564 -35.51 54.82 -30.16
C THR A 564 -34.57 55.55 -29.20
N THR A 565 -34.58 56.85 -29.37
CA THR A 565 -33.90 57.92 -28.66
C THR A 565 -34.14 57.91 -27.14
N SER A 566 -33.10 58.17 -26.34
CA SER A 566 -33.10 59.29 -25.38
C SER A 566 -31.82 59.32 -24.55
N ALA A 567 -31.22 60.49 -24.49
CA ALA A 567 -30.04 60.87 -23.73
C ALA A 567 -30.15 60.61 -22.23
N ARG A 568 -28.99 60.44 -21.55
CA ARG A 568 -28.45 61.42 -20.57
C ARG A 568 -27.27 60.85 -19.75
N ALA A 569 -26.10 61.40 -20.03
CA ALA A 569 -25.08 61.95 -19.11
C ALA A 569 -24.56 61.12 -17.89
N THR A 570 -23.25 60.85 -17.97
CA THR A 570 -22.19 61.18 -16.98
C THR A 570 -22.37 60.75 -15.51
N GLU A 571 -21.47 59.89 -15.01
CA GLU A 571 -20.33 60.26 -14.15
C GLU A 571 -19.76 59.02 -13.42
N ARG A 572 -18.46 58.79 -13.58
CA ARG A 572 -17.62 58.04 -12.63
C ARG A 572 -17.50 58.86 -11.35
N PRO A 573 -17.38 58.22 -10.17
CA PRO A 573 -16.04 58.23 -9.57
C PRO A 573 -15.65 56.94 -8.83
N GLN A 574 -14.35 56.70 -8.85
CA GLN A 574 -13.62 55.84 -7.92
C GLN A 574 -13.61 56.42 -6.51
N ARG A 575 -13.65 55.55 -5.50
CA ARG A 575 -13.10 55.60 -4.12
C ARG A 575 -13.93 54.62 -3.28
N GLY A 576 -13.45 53.94 -2.28
CA GLY A 576 -12.18 53.99 -1.58
C GLY A 576 -12.26 52.95 -0.47
N ARG A 577 -11.10 52.37 -0.18
CA ARG A 577 -10.83 51.40 0.88
C ARG A 577 -11.04 52.07 2.24
N THR A 578 -11.91 51.53 3.09
CA THR A 578 -12.00 51.90 4.52
C THR A 578 -11.98 50.67 5.41
N THR A 579 -11.07 50.73 6.37
CA THR A 579 -10.91 49.87 7.53
C THR A 579 -11.75 50.40 8.70
N SER A 580 -12.50 49.54 9.39
CA SER A 580 -12.88 49.70 10.82
C SER A 580 -13.42 48.36 11.34
N ARG A 581 -12.75 47.74 12.32
CA ARG A 581 -12.96 47.84 13.79
C ARG A 581 -14.34 47.32 14.28
N SER A 582 -14.30 46.13 14.91
CA SER A 582 -14.94 45.59 16.14
C SER A 582 -16.12 46.36 16.79
N PRO A 583 -17.04 45.73 17.60
CA PRO A 583 -16.71 44.70 18.60
C PRO A 583 -17.77 43.64 18.99
N GLU A 584 -17.32 42.70 19.84
CA GLU A 584 -17.99 41.99 20.95
C GLU A 584 -19.51 41.78 20.94
N ARG A 585 -19.93 40.52 21.10
CA ARG A 585 -21.07 40.19 21.98
C ARG A 585 -21.09 38.72 22.45
N ARG A 586 -20.96 38.60 23.78
CA ARG A 586 -21.73 37.77 24.73
C ARG A 586 -21.69 36.24 24.65
N ARG A 587 -21.07 35.70 25.71
CA ARG A 587 -21.33 34.44 26.41
C ARG A 587 -22.83 34.13 26.57
N SER A 588 -23.20 32.87 26.36
CA SER A 588 -24.12 32.15 27.24
C SER A 588 -23.86 30.64 27.16
N SER A 589 -23.46 30.09 28.29
CA SER A 589 -23.33 28.68 28.63
C SER A 589 -24.70 28.01 28.76
N LEU A 590 -24.89 26.84 28.15
CA LEU A 590 -25.86 25.84 28.60
C LEU A 590 -25.22 24.46 28.52
N VAL A 591 -24.84 23.97 29.70
CA VAL A 591 -24.55 22.57 29.99
C VAL A 591 -25.90 21.85 29.98
N SER A 592 -26.08 20.87 29.08
CA SER A 592 -27.22 19.96 29.13
C SER A 592 -26.72 18.53 29.33
N SER A 593 -27.06 18.01 30.49
CA SER A 593 -26.79 16.66 30.96
C SER A 593 -27.52 15.63 30.09
N SER A 594 -26.78 14.72 29.45
CA SER A 594 -27.34 13.59 28.72
C SER A 594 -27.21 12.33 29.56
N ALA A 595 -28.25 12.05 30.36
CA ALA A 595 -28.42 10.81 31.09
C ALA A 595 -29.55 9.97 30.46
N SER A 596 -29.19 8.73 30.14
CA SER A 596 -30.02 7.51 30.01
C SER A 596 -31.35 7.58 29.25
N TYR A 597 -31.35 7.07 28.02
CA TYR A 597 -32.51 6.39 27.42
C TYR A 597 -32.02 5.13 26.68
N LEU A 598 -32.09 3.98 27.34
CA LEU A 598 -32.14 2.67 26.71
C LEU A 598 -33.53 2.13 27.00
N SER A 599 -34.38 2.04 25.98
CA SER A 599 -35.73 1.48 26.11
C SER A 599 -35.69 -0.04 26.21
N ASP A 600 -36.63 -0.62 26.96
CA ASP A 600 -36.74 -2.07 27.19
C ASP A 600 -36.87 -2.91 25.90
N GLU A 601 -37.37 -2.31 24.79
CA GLU A 601 -37.45 -2.96 23.47
C GLU A 601 -36.09 -3.31 22.85
N GLY A 602 -35.02 -2.57 23.19
CA GLY A 602 -33.68 -2.85 22.67
C GLY A 602 -33.07 -4.14 23.23
N LEU A 603 -33.52 -4.57 24.41
CA LEU A 603 -32.96 -5.72 25.13
C LEU A 603 -33.66 -7.04 24.78
N GLU A 604 -34.96 -7.01 24.45
CA GLU A 604 -35.65 -8.20 23.92
C GLU A 604 -35.13 -8.59 22.53
N ARG A 605 -34.71 -7.60 21.73
CA ARG A 605 -34.09 -7.83 20.42
C ARG A 605 -32.69 -8.43 20.51
N LEU A 606 -31.91 -8.10 21.55
CA LEU A 606 -30.60 -8.71 21.78
C LEU A 606 -30.70 -10.18 22.19
N GLY A 607 -31.69 -10.55 23.01
CA GLY A 607 -31.95 -11.96 23.34
C GLY A 607 -32.30 -12.81 22.11
N SER A 608 -33.06 -12.24 21.16
CA SER A 608 -33.38 -12.92 19.90
C SER A 608 -32.15 -13.08 18.96
N ILE A 609 -31.14 -12.21 19.08
CA ILE A 609 -29.90 -12.32 18.29
C ILE A 609 -29.00 -13.41 18.87
N GLU A 610 -28.91 -13.50 20.20
CA GLU A 610 -28.16 -14.56 20.90
C GLU A 610 -28.71 -15.95 20.58
N ASP A 611 -30.04 -16.14 20.61
CA ASP A 611 -30.67 -17.41 20.25
C ASP A 611 -30.41 -17.81 18.78
N ARG A 612 -30.24 -16.83 17.88
CA ARG A 612 -29.87 -17.08 16.48
C ARG A 612 -28.40 -17.45 16.34
N MET A 613 -27.50 -16.82 17.11
CA MET A 613 -26.08 -17.14 17.10
C MET A 613 -25.80 -18.55 17.66
N ASP A 614 -26.44 -18.94 18.76
CA ASP A 614 -26.36 -20.30 19.31
C ASP A 614 -26.86 -21.36 18.31
N LYS A 615 -27.87 -21.02 17.51
CA LYS A 615 -28.39 -21.90 16.45
C LYS A 615 -27.40 -22.03 15.29
N PHE A 616 -26.66 -20.97 14.95
CA PHE A 616 -25.62 -21.01 13.92
C PHE A 616 -24.40 -21.83 14.37
N GLU A 617 -23.94 -21.67 15.62
CA GLU A 617 -22.83 -22.48 16.15
C GLU A 617 -23.16 -23.98 16.15
N LYS A 618 -24.38 -24.36 16.57
CA LYS A 618 -24.82 -25.77 16.50
C LYS A 618 -24.91 -26.31 15.08
N MET A 619 -25.28 -25.48 14.10
CA MET A 619 -25.24 -25.88 12.69
C MET A 619 -23.80 -26.12 12.21
N PHE A 620 -22.87 -25.26 12.63
CA PHE A 620 -21.47 -25.36 12.25
C PHE A 620 -20.80 -26.60 12.85
N GLU A 621 -21.04 -26.90 14.13
CA GLU A 621 -20.57 -28.13 14.76
C GLU A 621 -21.13 -29.39 14.07
N ASN A 622 -22.41 -29.37 13.69
CA ASN A 622 -23.01 -30.49 12.97
C ASN A 622 -22.41 -30.68 11.58
N LEU A 623 -22.11 -29.59 10.87
CA LEU A 623 -21.43 -29.64 9.57
C LEU A 623 -20.00 -30.18 9.70
N SER A 624 -19.25 -29.73 10.71
CA SER A 624 -17.89 -30.22 10.98
C SER A 624 -17.89 -31.72 11.28
N LYS A 625 -18.79 -32.19 12.17
CA LYS A 625 -18.94 -33.62 12.48
C LYS A 625 -19.33 -34.45 11.25
N LYS A 626 -20.10 -33.88 10.33
CA LYS A 626 -20.51 -34.54 9.08
C LYS A 626 -19.35 -34.62 8.08
N LEU A 627 -18.50 -33.60 8.02
CA LEU A 627 -17.27 -33.57 7.23
C LEU A 627 -16.25 -34.60 7.75
N ASP A 628 -16.05 -34.68 9.07
CA ASP A 628 -15.14 -35.65 9.67
C ASP A 628 -15.60 -37.10 9.40
N LYS A 629 -16.91 -37.34 9.42
CA LYS A 629 -17.50 -38.65 9.10
C LYS A 629 -17.44 -39.01 7.61
N LEU A 630 -17.26 -38.04 6.72
CA LEU A 630 -17.02 -38.29 5.30
C LEU A 630 -15.53 -38.52 4.99
N ARG A 631 -14.65 -38.14 5.93
CA ARG A 631 -13.19 -38.20 5.77
C ARG A 631 -12.58 -39.48 6.35
N GLY A 632 -13.25 -40.13 7.29
CA GLY A 632 -12.95 -41.48 7.77
C GLY A 632 -13.88 -42.50 7.13
#